data_AF-A0A926CLL0-F1
#
_entry.id   AF-A0A926CLL0-F1
#
_cell.length_a   1.000
_cell.length_b   1.000
_cell.length_c   1.000
_cell.angle_alpha   90.00
_cell.angle_beta   90.00
_cell.angle_gamma   90.00
#
_symmetry.space_group_name_H-M   'P 1'
#
loop_
_entity.id
_entity.type
_entity.pdbx_description
1 polymer ?
#
loop_
_entity_poly.entity_id
_entity_poly.type
_entity_poly.pdbx_seq_one_letter_code
_entity_poly.pdbx_strand_id
1 'polypeptide(L)'
;MVLASQSPRRQEILRNAGFVFEVRIAGVPEERHACESPMDYVKRLAEAKASAVHRQRDEVVLGADTVVVIEDLVLEKPNDMVDAARMLRLLSGREHEVITGIAILGGEGFRCVDAAITRVWFTELTETEIGAYVSSGEPLDKAGAYGIQGLASRF
;
A
#
# COMPACT_ATOMS: atom_id res chain seq x y z
N MET A 1 14.06 6.21 14.94
CA MET A 1 13.19 5.22 14.28
C MET A 1 13.53 5.16 12.81
N VAL A 2 13.34 4.01 12.17
CA VAL A 2 13.56 3.79 10.74
C VAL A 2 12.22 3.47 10.09
N LEU A 3 11.93 4.10 8.96
CA LEU A 3 10.79 3.79 8.11
C LEU A 3 11.26 3.02 6.88
N ALA A 4 10.81 1.76 6.77
CA ALA A 4 11.09 0.87 5.65
C ALA A 4 10.09 1.06 4.49
N SER A 5 9.92 2.29 4.01
CA SER A 5 8.92 2.60 2.97
C SER A 5 9.32 3.79 2.10
N GLN A 6 9.20 3.62 0.78
CA GLN A 6 9.37 4.70 -0.21
C GLN A 6 8.18 5.65 -0.30
N SER A 7 7.01 5.25 0.23
CA SER A 7 5.76 6.01 0.05
C SER A 7 5.84 7.40 0.70
N PRO A 8 5.70 8.49 -0.07
CA PRO A 8 5.65 9.85 0.49
C PRO A 8 4.50 10.03 1.49
N ARG A 9 3.36 9.39 1.22
CA ARG A 9 2.16 9.43 2.08
C ARG A 9 2.43 8.85 3.47
N ARG A 10 3.15 7.72 3.56
CA ARG A 10 3.49 7.13 4.86
C ARG A 10 4.46 8.02 5.64
N GLN A 11 5.39 8.68 4.94
CA GLN A 11 6.28 9.65 5.58
C GLN A 11 5.49 10.85 6.14
N GLU A 12 4.51 11.35 5.38
CA GLU A 12 3.65 12.45 5.81
C GLU A 12 2.80 12.08 7.04
N ILE A 13 2.14 10.92 7.03
CA ILE A 13 1.34 10.43 8.16
C ILE A 13 2.19 10.38 9.44
N LEU A 14 3.40 9.84 9.36
CA LEU A 14 4.29 9.72 10.52
C LEU A 14 4.84 11.07 10.99
N ARG A 15 5.19 11.97 10.07
CA ARG A 15 5.63 13.33 10.42
C ARG A 15 4.50 14.11 11.10
N ASN A 16 3.27 14.01 10.59
CA ASN A 16 2.10 14.66 11.17
C ASN A 16 1.76 14.11 12.56
N ALA A 17 2.04 12.83 12.80
CA ALA A 17 1.94 12.21 14.13
C ALA A 17 3.12 12.54 15.08
N GLY A 18 4.09 13.36 14.64
CA GLY A 18 5.20 13.83 15.47
C GLY A 18 6.41 12.91 15.51
N PHE A 19 6.48 11.89 14.65
CA PHE A 19 7.62 10.97 14.63
C PHE A 19 8.82 11.55 13.87
N VAL A 20 10.00 11.37 14.44
CA VAL A 20 11.29 11.60 13.78
C VAL A 20 11.85 10.26 13.30
N PHE A 21 12.13 10.15 12.01
CA PHE A 21 12.61 8.91 11.42
C PHE A 21 13.56 9.14 10.24
N GLU A 22 14.39 8.14 10.00
CA GLU A 22 15.17 7.96 8.78
C GLU A 22 14.41 7.05 7.83
N VAL A 23 14.44 7.33 6.53
CA VAL A 23 13.87 6.42 5.52
C VAL A 23 14.98 5.49 5.03
N ARG A 24 14.74 4.17 5.15
CA ARG A 24 15.60 3.15 4.55
C ARG A 24 14.77 2.26 3.64
N ILE A 25 15.36 1.85 2.53
CA ILE A 25 14.65 1.14 1.47
C ILE A 25 15.40 -0.14 1.18
N ALA A 26 14.65 -1.23 1.07
CA ALA A 26 15.15 -2.49 0.53
C ALA A 26 14.23 -2.95 -0.61
N GLY A 27 14.82 -3.52 -1.65
CA GLY A 27 14.08 -4.17 -2.73
C GLY A 27 13.59 -5.53 -2.26
N VAL A 28 12.36 -5.59 -1.73
CA VAL A 28 11.67 -6.83 -1.40
C VAL A 28 10.77 -7.20 -2.59
N PRO A 29 10.86 -8.42 -3.13
CA PRO A 29 9.94 -8.89 -4.17
C PRO A 29 8.48 -8.85 -3.68
N GLU A 30 7.64 -8.12 -4.40
CA GLU A 30 6.21 -8.00 -4.13
C GLU A 30 5.44 -9.11 -4.86
N GLU A 31 5.71 -10.37 -4.49
CA GLU A 31 5.09 -11.55 -5.10
C GLU A 31 4.27 -12.32 -4.08
N ARG A 32 2.98 -12.51 -4.35
CA ARG A 32 2.07 -13.28 -3.49
C ARG A 32 2.31 -14.78 -3.68
N HIS A 33 2.43 -15.51 -2.57
CA HIS A 33 2.64 -16.95 -2.62
C HIS A 33 1.34 -17.69 -2.96
N ALA A 34 1.46 -18.92 -3.48
CA ALA A 34 0.31 -19.78 -3.71
C ALA A 34 -0.46 -20.02 -2.39
N CYS A 35 -1.78 -19.88 -2.44
CA CYS A 35 -2.69 -20.03 -1.29
C CYS A 35 -2.49 -19.02 -0.13
N GLU A 36 -1.69 -17.97 -0.32
CA GLU A 36 -1.52 -16.91 0.69
C GLU A 36 -2.74 -15.99 0.71
N SER A 37 -3.34 -15.72 1.87
CA SER A 37 -4.44 -14.75 1.95
C SER A 37 -3.93 -13.33 1.70
N PRO A 38 -4.75 -12.39 1.20
CA PRO A 38 -4.32 -11.01 1.01
C PRO A 38 -3.83 -10.35 2.31
N MET A 39 -4.41 -10.72 3.44
CA MET A 39 -4.00 -10.23 4.77
C MET A 39 -2.63 -10.78 5.18
N ASP A 40 -2.39 -12.08 5.00
CA ASP A 40 -1.09 -12.68 5.31
C ASP A 40 0.00 -12.14 4.37
N TYR A 41 -0.37 -11.91 3.11
CA TYR A 41 0.50 -11.32 2.10
C TYR A 41 1.03 -9.95 2.52
N VAL A 42 0.15 -9.00 2.88
CA VAL A 42 0.61 -7.66 3.29
C VAL A 42 1.37 -7.69 4.62
N LYS A 43 1.01 -8.58 5.55
CA LYS A 43 1.75 -8.77 6.81
C LYS A 43 3.17 -9.23 6.53
N ARG A 44 3.32 -10.26 5.68
CA ARG A 44 4.62 -10.78 5.26
C ARG A 44 5.44 -9.72 4.55
N LEU A 45 4.85 -8.96 3.62
CA LEU A 45 5.58 -7.90 2.92
C LEU A 45 6.03 -6.77 3.86
N ALA A 46 5.17 -6.35 4.79
CA ALA A 46 5.53 -5.34 5.79
C ALA A 46 6.70 -5.83 6.67
N GLU A 47 6.65 -7.08 7.14
CA GLU A 47 7.71 -7.68 7.96
C GLU A 47 9.01 -7.87 7.16
N ALA A 48 8.93 -8.32 5.91
CA ALA A 48 10.08 -8.48 5.03
C ALA A 48 10.77 -7.13 4.75
N LYS A 49 10.00 -6.06 4.51
CA LYS A 49 10.53 -4.70 4.32
C LYS A 49 11.23 -4.19 5.56
N ALA A 50 10.62 -4.35 6.74
CA ALA A 50 11.25 -3.98 8.01
C ALA A 50 12.54 -4.77 8.25
N SER A 51 12.50 -6.10 8.08
CA SER A 51 13.64 -6.99 8.34
C SER A 51 14.81 -6.68 7.41
N ALA A 52 14.55 -6.36 6.14
CA ALA A 52 15.59 -6.10 5.15
C ALA A 52 16.42 -4.82 5.42
N VAL A 53 15.89 -3.89 6.24
CA VAL A 53 16.61 -2.66 6.61
C VAL A 53 17.03 -2.63 8.08
N HIS A 54 16.74 -3.69 8.83
CA HIS A 54 17.11 -3.84 10.23
C HIS A 54 18.58 -4.27 10.35
N ARG A 55 19.39 -3.43 10.98
CA ARG A 55 20.85 -3.55 11.14
C ARG A 55 21.28 -3.66 12.60
N GLN A 56 20.63 -2.92 13.50
CA GLN A 56 21.05 -2.81 14.90
C GLN A 56 19.98 -3.35 15.84
N ARG A 57 20.38 -4.08 16.88
CA ARG A 57 19.43 -4.75 17.79
C ARG A 57 18.54 -3.80 18.58
N ASP A 58 18.96 -2.56 18.79
CA ASP A 58 18.30 -1.54 19.61
C ASP A 58 17.47 -0.56 18.77
N GLU A 59 17.52 -0.63 17.43
CA GLU A 59 16.78 0.29 16.59
C GLU A 59 15.32 -0.17 16.39
N VAL A 60 14.40 0.79 16.31
CA VAL A 60 13.01 0.55 15.95
C VAL A 60 12.82 0.76 14.45
N VAL A 61 12.34 -0.28 13.75
CA VAL A 61 12.05 -0.27 12.31
C VAL A 61 10.55 -0.49 12.09
N LEU A 62 9.92 0.41 11.33
CA LEU A 62 8.54 0.29 10.89
C LEU A 62 8.51 -0.05 9.39
N GLY A 63 8.01 -1.23 9.04
CA GLY A 63 7.64 -1.62 7.69
C GLY A 63 6.13 -1.51 7.49
N ALA A 64 5.72 -1.21 6.26
CA ALA A 64 4.32 -1.16 5.90
C ALA A 64 4.12 -1.50 4.43
N ASP A 65 3.00 -2.18 4.15
CA ASP A 65 2.57 -2.56 2.82
C ASP A 65 1.07 -2.36 2.65
N THR A 66 0.59 -2.12 1.43
CA THR A 66 -0.82 -1.84 1.17
C THR A 66 -1.21 -2.38 -0.18
N VAL A 67 -2.28 -3.17 -0.22
CA VAL A 67 -2.89 -3.70 -1.45
C VAL A 67 -4.37 -3.35 -1.51
N VAL A 68 -4.91 -3.36 -2.73
CA VAL A 68 -6.36 -3.26 -2.98
C VAL A 68 -6.85 -4.64 -3.41
N VAL A 69 -7.99 -5.09 -2.88
CA VAL A 69 -8.57 -6.40 -3.16
C VAL A 69 -10.01 -6.26 -3.59
N ILE A 70 -10.38 -6.88 -4.71
CA ILE A 70 -11.76 -6.99 -5.16
C ILE A 70 -12.01 -8.43 -5.58
N GLU A 71 -12.99 -9.10 -4.96
CA GLU A 71 -13.33 -10.51 -5.23
C GLU A 71 -12.08 -11.43 -5.25
N ASP A 72 -11.27 -11.36 -4.19
CA ASP A 72 -10.00 -12.09 -4.00
C ASP A 72 -8.84 -11.72 -4.97
N LEU A 73 -9.10 -10.87 -5.96
CA LEU A 73 -8.08 -10.35 -6.85
C LEU A 73 -7.32 -9.21 -6.17
N VAL A 74 -6.02 -9.43 -5.94
CA VAL A 74 -5.10 -8.42 -5.44
C VAL A 74 -4.66 -7.52 -6.60
N LEU A 75 -4.90 -6.22 -6.45
CA LEU A 75 -4.49 -5.18 -7.37
C LEU A 75 -3.28 -4.45 -6.79
N GLU A 76 -2.11 -4.74 -7.36
CA GLU A 76 -0.88 -4.01 -7.11
C GLU A 76 -0.89 -2.64 -7.80
N LYS A 77 0.28 -2.00 -7.87
CA LYS A 77 0.48 -0.83 -8.73
C LYS A 77 0.25 -1.24 -10.20
N PRO A 78 -0.40 -0.39 -10.99
CA PRO A 78 -0.59 -0.68 -12.41
C PRO A 78 0.76 -0.66 -13.14
N ASN A 79 0.90 -1.54 -14.14
CA ASN A 79 2.12 -1.62 -14.95
C ASN A 79 2.25 -0.43 -15.91
N ASP A 80 1.10 0.07 -16.38
CA ASP A 80 0.99 1.19 -17.31
C ASP A 80 -0.39 1.86 -17.19
N MET A 81 -0.63 2.88 -18.04
CA MET A 81 -1.90 3.60 -18.08
C MET A 81 -3.09 2.73 -18.51
N VAL A 82 -2.86 1.69 -19.32
CA VAL A 82 -3.93 0.78 -19.77
C VAL A 82 -4.37 -0.10 -18.61
N ASP A 83 -3.42 -0.62 -17.84
CA ASP A 83 -3.66 -1.40 -16.64
C ASP A 83 -4.34 -0.55 -15.55
N ALA A 84 -3.92 0.71 -15.39
CA ALA A 84 -4.58 1.65 -14.48
C ALA A 84 -6.07 1.85 -14.85
N ALA A 85 -6.38 2.06 -16.13
CA ALA A 85 -7.76 2.18 -16.60
C ALA A 85 -8.54 0.89 -16.41
N ARG A 86 -7.93 -0.28 -16.64
CA ARG A 86 -8.54 -1.59 -16.38
C ARG A 86 -8.89 -1.77 -14.90
N MET A 87 -7.98 -1.42 -13.99
CA MET A 87 -8.22 -1.46 -12.54
C MET A 87 -9.38 -0.53 -12.14
N LEU A 88 -9.39 0.71 -12.62
CA LEU A 88 -10.47 1.67 -12.30
C LEU A 88 -11.84 1.20 -12.79
N ARG A 89 -11.93 0.63 -13.99
CA ARG A 89 -13.17 0.01 -14.49
C ARG A 89 -13.63 -1.15 -13.62
N LEU A 90 -12.69 -1.94 -13.09
CA LEU A 90 -13.00 -3.06 -12.23
C LEU A 90 -13.57 -2.61 -10.87
N LEU A 91 -13.07 -1.49 -10.33
CA LEU A 91 -13.51 -0.93 -9.05
C LEU A 91 -14.78 -0.07 -9.16
N SER A 92 -15.05 0.49 -10.34
CA SER A 92 -16.20 1.37 -10.62
C SER A 92 -17.53 0.79 -10.12
N GLY A 93 -18.27 1.58 -9.33
CA GLY A 93 -19.59 1.22 -8.81
C GLY A 93 -19.61 0.11 -7.75
N ARG A 94 -18.46 -0.30 -7.20
CA ARG A 94 -18.33 -1.51 -6.37
C ARG A 94 -17.64 -1.24 -5.03
N GLU A 95 -17.86 -2.16 -4.10
CA GLU A 95 -17.07 -2.27 -2.87
C GLU A 95 -15.78 -3.05 -3.15
N HIS A 96 -14.69 -2.58 -2.55
CA HIS A 96 -13.41 -3.29 -2.49
C HIS A 96 -12.72 -3.05 -1.16
N GLU A 97 -11.71 -3.85 -0.86
CA GLU A 97 -10.96 -3.80 0.39
C GLU A 97 -9.58 -3.17 0.16
N VAL A 98 -9.23 -2.19 0.98
CA VAL A 98 -7.87 -1.69 1.11
C VAL A 98 -7.27 -2.32 2.35
N ILE A 99 -6.26 -3.16 2.16
CA ILE A 99 -5.61 -3.89 3.25
C ILE A 99 -4.23 -3.31 3.45
N THR A 100 -3.94 -2.83 4.66
CA THR A 100 -2.62 -2.31 5.03
C THR A 100 -1.99 -3.18 6.11
N GLY A 101 -0.87 -3.80 5.79
CA GLY A 101 -0.01 -4.51 6.73
C GLY A 101 1.02 -3.56 7.34
N ILE A 102 1.32 -3.75 8.62
CA ILE A 102 2.39 -3.06 9.34
C ILE A 102 3.25 -4.08 10.09
N ALA A 103 4.53 -3.77 10.22
CA ALA A 103 5.45 -4.53 11.03
C ALA A 103 6.38 -3.59 11.79
N ILE A 104 6.51 -3.81 13.10
CA ILE A 104 7.43 -3.10 13.97
C ILE A 104 8.44 -4.12 14.49
N LEU A 105 9.71 -3.86 14.20
CA LEU A 105 10.86 -4.56 14.78
C LEU A 105 11.56 -3.60 15.75
N GLY A 106 12.06 -4.11 16.86
CA GLY A 106 12.68 -3.27 17.88
C GLY A 106 13.70 -3.98 18.77
N GLY A 107 14.15 -3.22 19.77
CA GLY A 107 14.99 -3.64 20.88
C GLY A 107 14.67 -5.02 21.42
N GLU A 108 15.71 -5.78 21.77
CA GLU A 108 15.59 -7.03 22.53
C GLU A 108 14.71 -8.11 21.86
N GLY A 109 14.58 -8.04 20.53
CA GLY A 109 13.77 -9.00 19.76
C GLY A 109 12.29 -8.66 19.72
N PHE A 110 11.90 -7.43 20.08
CA PHE A 110 10.53 -6.97 19.92
C PHE A 110 10.08 -7.10 18.46
N ARG A 111 8.93 -7.74 18.27
CA ARG A 111 8.30 -7.96 16.97
C ARG A 111 6.79 -7.87 17.10
N CYS A 112 6.20 -6.99 16.31
CA CYS A 112 4.74 -6.86 16.18
C CYS A 112 4.40 -6.77 14.70
N VAL A 113 3.48 -7.61 14.23
CA VAL A 113 3.00 -7.61 12.85
C VAL A 113 1.49 -7.63 12.88
N ASP A 114 0.86 -6.67 12.20
CA ASP A 114 -0.60 -6.59 12.15
C ASP A 114 -1.09 -6.02 10.82
N ALA A 115 -2.40 -6.07 10.58
CA ALA A 115 -3.02 -5.52 9.40
C ALA A 115 -4.40 -4.94 9.71
N ALA A 116 -4.76 -3.89 8.97
CA ALA A 116 -6.08 -3.30 8.99
C ALA A 116 -6.74 -3.44 7.62
N ILE A 117 -8.06 -3.71 7.63
CA ILE A 117 -8.90 -3.76 6.43
C ILE A 117 -9.85 -2.57 6.47
N THR A 118 -9.90 -1.83 5.37
CA THR A 118 -10.86 -0.75 5.15
C THR A 118 -11.68 -1.07 3.90
N ARG A 119 -13.01 -1.07 4.01
CA ARG A 119 -13.90 -1.19 2.85
C ARG A 119 -14.13 0.18 2.23
N VAL A 120 -14.01 0.24 0.91
CA VAL A 120 -14.17 1.46 0.11
C VAL A 120 -15.20 1.18 -0.96
N TRP A 121 -16.13 2.11 -1.13
CA TRP A 121 -17.16 2.06 -2.16
C TRP A 121 -16.90 3.15 -3.19
N PHE A 122 -16.82 2.78 -4.46
CA PHE A 122 -16.73 3.74 -5.56
C PHE A 122 -18.12 4.03 -6.14
N THR A 123 -18.32 5.28 -6.54
CA THR A 123 -19.35 5.67 -7.49
C THR A 123 -19.11 5.00 -8.85
N GLU A 124 -20.12 5.01 -9.71
CA GLU A 124 -19.94 4.59 -11.10
C GLU A 124 -19.11 5.65 -11.84
N LEU A 125 -17.94 5.23 -12.32
CA LEU A 125 -17.02 6.05 -13.08
C LEU A 125 -17.32 5.97 -14.57
N THR A 126 -17.38 7.13 -15.22
CA THR A 126 -17.45 7.22 -16.68
C THR A 126 -16.08 7.02 -17.31
N GLU A 127 -16.06 6.61 -18.59
CA GLU A 127 -14.80 6.49 -19.36
C GLU A 127 -14.05 7.83 -19.46
N THR A 128 -14.77 8.96 -19.46
CA THR A 128 -14.15 10.29 -19.47
C THR A 128 -13.44 10.59 -18.15
N GLU A 129 -14.03 10.22 -17.01
CA GLU A 129 -13.41 10.38 -15.69
C GLU A 129 -12.18 9.49 -15.52
N ILE A 130 -12.29 8.23 -15.93
CA ILE A 130 -11.17 7.28 -15.92
C ILE A 130 -10.04 7.80 -16.79
N GLY A 131 -10.34 8.22 -18.03
CA GLY A 131 -9.35 8.78 -18.94
C GLY A 131 -8.65 10.01 -18.36
N ALA A 132 -9.42 10.96 -17.82
CA ALA A 132 -8.88 12.17 -17.22
C ALA A 132 -7.98 11.86 -16.00
N TYR A 133 -8.40 10.94 -15.13
CA TYR A 133 -7.60 10.56 -13.96
C TYR A 133 -6.32 9.83 -14.34
N VAL A 134 -6.39 8.88 -15.27
CA VAL A 134 -5.21 8.16 -15.78
C VAL A 134 -4.21 9.11 -16.44
N SER A 135 -4.68 10.07 -17.24
CA SER A 135 -3.82 11.09 -17.87
C SER A 135 -3.12 12.02 -16.89
N SER A 136 -3.56 12.11 -15.63
CA SER A 136 -2.87 12.88 -14.60
C SER A 136 -1.55 12.24 -14.14
N GLY A 137 -1.36 10.95 -14.38
CA GLY A 137 -0.23 10.16 -13.88
C GLY A 137 -0.32 9.81 -12.39
N GLU A 138 -1.26 10.40 -11.63
CA GLU A 138 -1.50 10.08 -10.23
C GLU A 138 -1.72 8.57 -9.95
N PRO A 139 -2.45 7.79 -10.76
CA PRO A 139 -2.72 6.39 -10.41
C PRO A 139 -1.51 5.45 -10.50
N LEU A 140 -0.44 5.84 -11.20
CA LEU A 140 0.63 4.92 -11.62
C LEU A 140 1.50 4.39 -10.47
N ASP A 141 1.60 5.12 -9.35
CA ASP A 141 2.40 4.72 -8.19
C ASP A 141 1.56 4.13 -7.05
N LYS A 142 0.28 3.78 -7.30
CA LYS A 142 -0.69 3.42 -6.27
C LYS A 142 -1.31 2.05 -6.53
N ALA A 143 -1.37 1.21 -5.50
CA ALA A 143 -2.10 -0.05 -5.54
C ALA A 143 -3.59 0.20 -5.89
N GLY A 144 -4.15 -0.62 -6.76
CA GLY A 144 -5.52 -0.45 -7.27
C GLY A 144 -5.72 0.79 -8.16
N ALA A 145 -4.62 1.45 -8.57
CA ALA A 145 -4.64 2.61 -9.45
C ALA A 145 -5.44 3.82 -8.92
N TYR A 146 -5.51 4.03 -7.60
CA TYR A 146 -6.12 5.25 -7.06
C TYR A 146 -5.54 5.71 -5.71
N GLY A 147 -5.79 6.96 -5.34
CA GLY A 147 -5.41 7.52 -4.03
C GLY A 147 -6.46 8.45 -3.45
N ILE A 148 -7.02 8.08 -2.30
CA ILE A 148 -8.07 8.87 -1.62
C ILE A 148 -7.65 10.31 -1.25
N GLN A 149 -6.36 10.58 -1.09
CA GLN A 149 -5.84 11.92 -0.77
C GLN A 149 -5.65 12.83 -2.00
N GLY A 150 -5.92 12.32 -3.21
CA GLY A 150 -5.70 13.02 -4.47
C GLY A 150 -6.99 13.23 -5.28
N LEU A 151 -6.87 13.24 -6.60
CA LEU A 151 -8.01 13.47 -7.52
C LEU A 151 -9.09 12.40 -7.39
N ALA A 152 -8.72 11.17 -6.99
CA ALA A 152 -9.66 10.08 -6.77
C ALA A 152 -10.57 10.26 -5.54
N SER A 153 -10.37 11.30 -4.71
CA SER A 153 -11.31 11.66 -3.63
C SER A 153 -12.74 11.97 -4.12
N ARG A 154 -12.91 12.17 -5.43
CA ARG A 154 -14.19 12.47 -6.09
C ARG A 154 -14.97 11.21 -6.49
N PHE A 155 -14.35 10.04 -6.38
CA PHE A 155 -14.87 8.75 -6.82
C PHE A 155 -15.57 8.01 -5.69
#